data_AF-A0A3D5YUN7-F1
#
_entry.id   AF-A0A3D5YUN7-F1
#
_cell.length_a   1.000
_cell.length_b   1.000
_cell.length_c   1.000
_cell.angle_alpha   90.00
_cell.angle_beta   90.00
_cell.angle_gamma   90.00
#
_symmetry.space_group_name_H-M   'P 1'
#
loop_
_entity.id
_entity.type
_entity.pdbx_description
1 polymer ?
#
loop_
_entity_poly.entity_id
_entity_poly.type
_entity_poly.pdbx_seq_one_letter_code
_entity_poly.pdbx_strand_id
1 'polypeptide(L)'
;MRKFRRVVLITALFLAYMVNASAVVITHTEPSFWWVGMKNTELQILVYGENISSSKVSVNYPGVKVKTVETVESPNYLFIYLNISKSAKPGMMNIEFAGDGQKTVQPFELKPRNPKPGALGFSTADVLYLITPDRFANGDPSNDNLEEATVNRERSGSRHGGDIRGIINQFDYLQDLGITTVWLNPVQKNGPNTYHGYAITDFYAVDPRYGTNDEYIEMIDKAHDRGMKVVMD
;
A
#
# COMPACT_ATOMS: atom_id res chain seq x y z
N MET A 1 51.37 66.52 4.80
CA MET A 1 51.99 65.58 5.75
C MET A 1 50.90 64.90 6.57
N ARG A 2 50.84 63.56 6.53
CA ARG A 2 50.19 62.61 7.49
C ARG A 2 48.68 62.76 7.76
N LYS A 3 47.88 61.73 7.98
CA LYS A 3 47.86 60.26 7.78
C LYS A 3 46.58 59.81 8.53
N PHE A 4 45.85 58.85 7.95
CA PHE A 4 45.16 57.75 8.65
C PHE A 4 43.81 57.94 9.41
N ARG A 5 42.92 56.96 9.12
CA ARG A 5 41.83 56.38 9.93
C ARG A 5 40.54 57.21 9.99
N ARG A 6 39.39 56.73 9.50
CA ARG A 6 38.77 55.42 9.80
C ARG A 6 37.99 54.88 8.59
N VAL A 7 38.51 53.82 7.99
CA VAL A 7 37.71 52.81 7.29
C VAL A 7 37.08 51.96 8.39
N VAL A 8 35.77 52.05 8.59
CA VAL A 8 35.03 51.09 9.40
C VAL A 8 34.54 50.01 8.45
N LEU A 9 35.07 48.81 8.67
CA LEU A 9 34.69 47.54 8.06
C LEU A 9 33.16 47.41 7.99
N ILE A 10 32.62 47.34 6.79
CA ILE A 10 31.39 46.58 6.51
C ILE A 10 31.86 45.35 5.72
N THR A 11 32.40 44.37 6.44
CA THR A 11 32.77 43.08 5.87
C THR A 11 32.20 41.99 6.77
N ALA A 12 31.47 41.09 6.12
CA ALA A 12 31.11 39.75 6.56
C ALA A 12 30.06 39.63 7.68
N LEU A 13 28.79 39.60 7.27
CA LEU A 13 27.77 38.74 7.90
C LEU A 13 26.62 38.44 6.92
N PHE A 14 26.96 38.03 5.70
CA PHE A 14 26.09 37.12 4.93
C PHE A 14 26.54 35.70 5.28
N LEU A 15 26.20 35.25 6.49
CA LEU A 15 26.19 33.83 6.79
C LEU A 15 25.00 33.26 6.03
N ALA A 16 25.22 32.89 4.77
CA ALA A 16 24.25 32.13 4.01
C ALA A 16 23.96 30.87 4.83
N TYR A 17 22.73 30.77 5.36
CA TYR A 17 22.16 29.49 5.74
C TYR A 17 22.15 28.66 4.46
N MET A 18 23.20 27.88 4.23
CA MET A 18 23.14 26.77 3.29
C MET A 18 22.18 25.78 3.92
N VAL A 19 20.90 25.91 3.60
CA VAL A 19 19.95 24.83 3.73
C VAL A 19 20.53 23.71 2.88
N ASN A 20 21.01 22.65 3.52
CA ASN A 20 21.35 21.43 2.81
C ASN A 20 20.03 20.92 2.20
N ALA A 21 19.82 21.21 0.92
CA ALA A 21 18.72 20.65 0.16
C ALA A 21 18.97 19.15 0.08
N SER A 22 18.26 18.40 0.91
CA SER A 22 18.22 16.95 0.85
C SER A 22 17.18 16.53 -0.19
N ALA A 23 17.43 15.43 -0.88
CA ALA A 23 16.44 14.87 -1.80
C ALA A 23 15.19 14.50 -1.01
N VAL A 24 14.01 14.78 -1.57
CA VAL A 24 12.74 14.48 -0.90
C VAL A 24 12.66 12.97 -0.64
N VAL A 25 12.39 12.61 0.62
CA VAL A 25 12.19 11.22 1.02
C VAL A 25 10.70 10.90 0.88
N ILE A 26 10.39 9.95 0.00
CA ILE A 26 9.04 9.45 -0.20
C ILE A 26 8.87 8.25 0.72
N THR A 27 7.87 8.29 1.60
CA THR A 27 7.63 7.20 2.54
C THR A 27 6.72 6.14 1.94
N HIS A 28 5.66 6.55 1.23
CA HIS A 28 4.78 5.61 0.52
C HIS A 28 4.06 6.28 -0.66
N THR A 29 3.63 5.42 -1.58
CA THR A 29 2.76 5.77 -2.72
C THR A 29 1.58 4.82 -2.74
N GLU A 30 0.38 5.35 -2.93
CA GLU A 30 -0.86 4.60 -2.93
C GLU A 30 -1.66 4.85 -4.22
N PRO A 31 -1.92 3.82 -5.03
CA PRO A 31 -1.40 2.45 -4.89
C PRO A 31 0.12 2.38 -5.13
N SER A 32 0.77 1.30 -4.68
CA SER A 32 2.23 1.10 -4.82
C SER A 32 2.66 0.60 -6.21
N PHE A 33 1.72 0.06 -6.97
CA PHE A 33 1.88 -0.36 -8.36
C PHE A 33 0.50 -0.33 -9.05
N TRP A 34 0.47 -0.56 -10.37
CA TRP A 34 -0.78 -0.64 -11.11
C TRP A 34 -0.72 -1.67 -12.24
N TRP A 35 -1.76 -1.75 -13.06
CA TRP A 35 -1.83 -2.66 -14.21
C TRP A 35 -2.05 -1.90 -15.51
N VAL A 36 -1.48 -2.43 -16.60
CA VAL A 36 -1.85 -2.01 -17.96
C VAL A 36 -3.20 -2.59 -18.37
N GLY A 37 -3.88 -1.97 -19.33
CA GLY A 37 -5.13 -2.52 -19.89
C GLY A 37 -6.32 -2.52 -18.93
N MET A 38 -6.31 -1.62 -17.93
CA MET A 38 -7.48 -1.34 -17.11
C MET A 38 -8.57 -0.64 -17.93
N LYS A 39 -9.85 -0.85 -17.55
CA LYS A 39 -10.99 -0.25 -18.25
C LYS A 39 -10.97 1.28 -18.13
N ASN A 40 -10.78 1.79 -16.91
CA ASN A 40 -10.46 3.19 -16.67
C ASN A 40 -8.96 3.37 -16.92
N THR A 41 -8.62 4.29 -17.83
CA THR A 41 -7.23 4.63 -18.16
C THR A 41 -6.65 5.66 -17.20
N GLU A 42 -7.46 6.29 -16.36
CA GLU A 42 -6.99 7.25 -15.38
C GLU A 42 -6.60 6.55 -14.07
N LEU A 43 -5.46 6.95 -13.53
CA LEU A 43 -4.95 6.51 -12.24
C LEU A 43 -4.59 7.75 -11.42
N GLN A 44 -5.07 7.81 -10.19
CA GLN A 44 -4.61 8.77 -9.19
C GLN A 44 -3.65 8.05 -8.25
N ILE A 45 -2.48 8.63 -8.03
CA ILE A 45 -1.50 8.16 -7.05
C ILE A 45 -1.42 9.22 -5.94
N LEU A 46 -1.67 8.80 -4.71
CA LEU A 46 -1.34 9.56 -3.51
C LEU A 46 0.14 9.32 -3.19
N VAL A 47 0.89 10.40 -3.00
CA VAL A 47 2.29 10.35 -2.58
C VAL A 47 2.41 11.06 -1.25
N TYR A 48 3.03 10.39 -0.29
CA TYR A 48 3.39 10.98 1.00
C TYR A 48 4.91 11.07 1.14
N GLY A 49 5.36 12.25 1.56
CA GLY A 49 6.75 12.54 1.86
C GLY A 49 6.87 13.94 2.44
N GLU A 50 7.86 14.18 3.28
CA GLU A 50 8.03 15.49 3.90
C GLU A 50 8.26 16.57 2.82
N ASN A 51 7.43 17.62 2.84
CA ASN A 51 7.45 18.72 1.87
C ASN A 51 7.35 18.28 0.38
N ILE A 52 6.78 17.12 0.09
CA ILE A 52 6.65 16.59 -1.28
C ILE A 52 5.89 17.54 -2.23
N SER A 53 5.03 18.41 -1.70
CA SER A 53 4.21 19.34 -2.51
C SER A 53 5.02 20.36 -3.31
N SER A 54 6.28 20.63 -2.94
CA SER A 54 7.18 21.53 -3.68
C SER A 54 7.81 20.87 -4.91
N SER A 55 7.66 19.55 -5.06
CA SER A 55 8.33 18.77 -6.11
C SER A 55 7.66 18.95 -7.47
N LYS A 56 8.47 19.21 -8.49
CA LYS A 56 8.07 19.07 -9.89
C LYS A 56 8.08 17.59 -10.28
N VAL A 57 6.90 17.07 -10.62
CA VAL A 57 6.73 15.67 -11.02
C VAL A 57 6.91 15.52 -12.53
N SER A 58 7.61 14.48 -12.96
CA SER A 58 7.62 14.05 -14.36
C SER A 58 7.68 12.54 -14.49
N VAL A 59 7.12 12.04 -15.60
CA VAL A 59 7.11 10.62 -15.95
C VAL A 59 7.51 10.51 -17.42
N ASN A 60 8.49 9.65 -17.70
CA ASN A 60 8.86 9.29 -19.07
C ASN A 60 8.66 7.79 -19.28
N TYR A 61 7.46 7.41 -19.72
CA TYR A 61 7.13 6.02 -20.01
C TYR A 61 6.20 5.92 -21.23
N PRO A 62 6.51 5.09 -22.25
CA PRO A 62 5.68 4.96 -23.44
C PRO A 62 4.23 4.61 -23.12
N GLY A 63 3.32 5.49 -23.55
CA GLY A 63 1.88 5.31 -23.36
C GLY A 63 1.36 5.75 -21.98
N VAL A 64 2.17 6.44 -21.16
CA VAL A 64 1.73 7.07 -19.90
C VAL A 64 1.98 8.56 -19.97
N LYS A 65 1.02 9.36 -19.50
CA LYS A 65 1.13 10.83 -19.43
C LYS A 65 0.68 11.32 -18.06
N VAL A 66 1.40 12.31 -17.50
CA VAL A 66 0.91 13.08 -16.36
C VAL A 66 -0.20 14.00 -16.85
N LYS A 67 -1.41 13.85 -16.31
CA LYS A 67 -2.57 14.68 -16.60
C LYS A 67 -2.55 15.95 -15.77
N THR A 68 -2.41 15.80 -14.46
CA THR A 68 -2.25 16.90 -13.51
C THR A 68 -1.54 16.43 -12.26
N VAL A 69 -1.02 17.38 -11.50
CA VAL A 69 -0.40 17.19 -10.18
C VAL A 69 -1.07 18.19 -9.25
N GLU A 70 -1.74 17.69 -8.23
CA GLU A 70 -2.53 18.52 -7.31
C GLU A 70 -1.90 18.50 -5.91
N THR A 71 -1.76 19.69 -5.33
CA THR A 71 -1.31 19.89 -3.94
C THR A 71 -2.52 20.14 -3.04
N VAL A 72 -2.38 19.82 -1.76
CA VAL A 72 -3.37 20.13 -0.72
C VAL A 72 -2.77 21.03 0.36
N GLU A 73 -3.55 21.38 1.38
CA GLU A 73 -3.11 22.25 2.48
C GLU A 73 -1.85 21.71 3.19
N SER A 74 -1.78 20.40 3.40
CA SER A 74 -0.59 19.78 3.96
C SER A 74 0.51 19.69 2.90
N PRO A 75 1.73 20.19 3.20
CA PRO A 75 2.85 20.11 2.26
C PRO A 75 3.39 18.68 2.10
N ASN A 76 2.93 17.75 2.92
CA ASN A 76 3.44 16.38 2.96
C ASN A 76 2.67 15.41 2.04
N TYR A 77 1.71 15.91 1.28
CA TYR A 77 0.91 15.12 0.35
C TYR A 77 0.92 15.72 -1.05
N LEU A 78 0.94 14.83 -2.05
CA LEU A 78 0.85 15.18 -3.47
C LEU A 78 -0.01 14.16 -4.20
N PHE A 79 -0.91 14.61 -5.06
CA PHE A 79 -1.75 13.75 -5.90
C PHE A 79 -1.28 13.82 -7.34
N ILE A 80 -0.89 12.67 -7.92
CA ILE A 80 -0.48 12.58 -9.32
C ILE A 80 -1.58 11.88 -10.10
N TYR A 81 -2.15 12.56 -11.08
CA TYR A 81 -3.11 11.97 -12.01
C TYR A 81 -2.39 11.56 -13.28
N LEU A 82 -2.41 10.28 -13.59
CA LEU A 82 -1.83 9.69 -14.79
C LEU A 82 -2.95 9.26 -15.75
N ASN A 83 -2.68 9.39 -17.04
CA ASN A 83 -3.40 8.68 -18.09
C ASN A 83 -2.52 7.55 -18.64
N ILE A 84 -2.97 6.31 -18.47
CA ILE A 84 -2.30 5.09 -18.93
C ILE A 84 -3.06 4.57 -20.15
N SER A 85 -2.48 4.77 -21.33
CA SER A 85 -3.09 4.35 -22.60
C SER A 85 -3.29 2.83 -22.67
N LYS A 86 -4.29 2.40 -23.46
CA LYS A 86 -4.54 0.96 -23.72
C LYS A 86 -3.37 0.25 -24.41
N SER A 87 -2.49 1.01 -25.07
CA SER A 87 -1.28 0.50 -25.73
C SER A 87 -0.06 0.41 -24.81
N ALA A 88 -0.13 0.96 -23.59
CA ALA A 88 0.97 0.89 -22.63
C ALA A 88 1.35 -0.57 -22.36
N LYS A 89 2.65 -0.84 -22.27
CA LYS A 89 3.19 -2.17 -22.02
C LYS A 89 3.55 -2.34 -20.55
N PRO A 90 3.48 -3.57 -20.00
CA PRO A 90 3.97 -3.83 -18.65
C PRO A 90 5.45 -3.47 -18.52
N GLY A 91 5.86 -3.04 -17.33
CA GLY A 91 7.24 -2.68 -17.03
C GLY A 91 7.38 -1.74 -15.84
N MET A 92 8.63 -1.40 -15.53
CA MET A 92 8.95 -0.42 -14.49
C MET A 92 8.96 0.99 -15.08
N MET A 93 8.07 1.83 -14.57
CA MET A 93 8.05 3.27 -14.81
C MET A 93 8.81 3.98 -13.71
N ASN A 94 9.54 5.04 -14.05
CA ASN A 94 10.17 5.92 -13.06
C ASN A 94 9.33 7.19 -12.93
N ILE A 95 8.85 7.48 -11.72
CA ILE A 95 8.24 8.76 -11.37
C ILE A 95 9.35 9.62 -10.76
N GLU A 96 9.62 10.76 -11.39
CA GLU A 96 10.69 11.66 -10.97
C GLU A 96 10.11 12.86 -10.23
N PHE A 97 10.70 13.17 -9.08
CA PHE A 97 10.35 14.30 -8.23
C PHE A 97 11.57 15.21 -8.13
N ALA A 98 11.48 16.43 -8.69
CA ALA A 98 12.57 17.39 -8.69
C ALA A 98 12.24 18.61 -7.82
N GLY A 99 13.11 18.97 -6.90
CA GLY A 99 12.94 20.11 -5.98
C GLY A 99 14.28 20.55 -5.42
N ASP A 100 14.49 21.86 -5.27
CA ASP A 100 15.70 22.47 -4.68
C ASP A 100 17.04 21.95 -5.22
N GLY A 101 17.10 21.71 -6.54
CA GLY A 101 18.28 21.21 -7.24
C GLY A 101 18.55 19.70 -7.03
N GLN A 102 17.70 19.02 -6.27
CA GLN A 102 17.74 17.58 -6.05
C GLN A 102 16.67 16.85 -6.87
N LYS A 103 16.88 15.55 -7.05
CA LYS A 103 15.98 14.67 -7.79
C LYS A 103 15.84 13.34 -7.05
N THR A 104 14.60 12.96 -6.76
CA THR A 104 14.23 11.63 -6.27
C THR A 104 13.54 10.87 -7.40
N VAL A 105 13.89 9.59 -7.55
CA VAL A 105 13.25 8.70 -8.53
C VAL A 105 12.56 7.58 -7.78
N GLN A 106 11.24 7.50 -7.93
CA GLN A 106 10.40 6.44 -7.38
C GLN A 106 10.05 5.44 -8.48
N PRO A 107 10.53 4.18 -8.40
CA PRO A 107 10.07 3.13 -9.29
C PRO A 107 8.59 2.83 -9.04
N PHE A 108 7.84 2.62 -10.11
CA PHE A 108 6.42 2.29 -10.10
C PHE A 108 6.13 1.22 -11.15
N GLU A 109 5.64 0.06 -10.72
CA GLU A 109 5.43 -1.06 -11.62
C GLU A 109 4.07 -0.98 -12.31
N LEU A 110 4.06 -1.18 -13.63
CA LEU A 110 2.86 -1.48 -14.40
C LEU A 110 2.85 -2.98 -14.74
N LYS A 111 2.04 -3.74 -14.02
CA LYS A 111 1.92 -5.20 -14.16
C LYS A 111 1.07 -5.60 -15.37
N PRO A 112 1.32 -6.77 -15.98
CA PRO A 112 0.36 -7.37 -16.88
C PRO A 112 -0.87 -7.84 -16.08
N ARG A 113 -2.06 -7.75 -16.69
CA ARG A 113 -3.26 -8.34 -16.08
C ARG A 113 -3.25 -9.85 -16.25
N ASN A 114 -3.75 -10.56 -15.24
CA ASN A 114 -3.93 -12.00 -15.31
C ASN A 114 -4.95 -12.33 -16.42
N PRO A 115 -4.63 -13.23 -17.37
CA PRO A 115 -5.54 -13.63 -18.44
C PRO A 115 -6.63 -14.62 -17.99
N LYS A 116 -6.57 -15.15 -16.76
CA LYS A 116 -7.64 -15.98 -16.18
C LYS A 116 -8.98 -15.27 -16.41
N PRO A 117 -10.04 -15.99 -16.84
CA PRO A 117 -11.37 -15.41 -17.02
C PRO A 117 -11.70 -14.55 -15.81
N GLY A 118 -12.12 -13.29 -16.05
CA GLY A 118 -12.30 -12.32 -14.98
C GLY A 118 -13.05 -12.92 -13.81
N ALA A 119 -12.60 -12.65 -12.58
CA ALA A 119 -13.12 -13.26 -11.36
C ALA A 119 -14.65 -13.35 -11.44
N LEU A 120 -15.17 -14.57 -11.62
CA LEU A 120 -16.60 -14.79 -11.62
C LEU A 120 -17.08 -14.41 -10.22
N GLY A 121 -17.92 -13.38 -10.13
CA GLY A 121 -18.58 -13.05 -8.87
C GLY A 121 -19.27 -14.29 -8.30
N PHE A 122 -19.52 -14.28 -6.99
CA PHE A 122 -20.43 -15.27 -6.43
C PHE A 122 -21.84 -15.10 -7.00
N SER A 123 -22.63 -16.16 -6.94
CA SER A 123 -23.98 -16.25 -7.49
C SER A 123 -24.87 -17.00 -6.52
N THR A 124 -26.16 -17.18 -6.87
CA THR A 124 -27.09 -17.99 -6.07
C THR A 124 -26.75 -19.48 -6.05
N ALA A 125 -25.80 -19.94 -6.87
CA ALA A 125 -25.30 -21.31 -6.84
C ALA A 125 -24.19 -21.50 -5.79
N ASP A 126 -23.68 -20.42 -5.18
CA ASP A 126 -22.57 -20.48 -4.24
C ASP A 126 -23.05 -20.57 -2.78
N VAL A 127 -22.28 -21.29 -1.96
CA VAL A 127 -22.46 -21.37 -0.51
C VAL A 127 -21.34 -20.58 0.15
N LEU A 128 -21.71 -19.49 0.82
CA LEU A 128 -20.78 -18.56 1.45
C LEU A 128 -20.53 -18.94 2.92
N TYR A 129 -19.26 -18.95 3.31
CA TYR A 129 -18.82 -19.12 4.69
C TYR A 129 -18.09 -17.87 5.17
N LEU A 130 -18.69 -17.16 6.12
CA LEU A 130 -18.08 -15.99 6.74
C LEU A 130 -17.08 -16.42 7.83
N ILE A 131 -15.87 -15.85 7.77
CA ILE A 131 -14.75 -16.13 8.66
C ILE A 131 -14.31 -14.81 9.31
N THR A 132 -14.27 -14.80 10.64
CA THR A 132 -13.46 -13.82 11.38
C THR A 132 -12.06 -14.43 11.55
N PRO A 133 -11.02 -13.94 10.84
CA PRO A 133 -9.72 -14.63 10.77
C PRO A 133 -9.13 -14.96 12.14
N ASP A 134 -9.13 -13.99 13.05
CA ASP A 134 -8.62 -14.12 14.43
C ASP A 134 -9.29 -15.26 15.25
N ARG A 135 -10.46 -15.74 14.83
CA ARG A 135 -11.31 -16.67 15.60
C ARG A 135 -11.47 -18.04 14.96
N PHE A 136 -10.95 -18.22 13.75
CA PHE A 136 -11.21 -19.43 12.99
C PHE A 136 -10.20 -20.53 13.28
N ALA A 137 -8.93 -20.30 12.95
CA ALA A 137 -7.85 -21.24 13.20
C ALA A 137 -6.52 -20.48 13.31
N ASN A 138 -5.73 -20.81 14.35
CA ASN A 138 -4.36 -20.33 14.52
C ASN A 138 -3.42 -21.37 13.88
N GLY A 139 -2.79 -21.00 12.77
CA GLY A 139 -1.88 -21.85 12.00
C GLY A 139 -0.41 -21.45 12.16
N ASP A 140 -0.14 -20.24 12.67
CA ASP A 140 1.20 -19.75 12.94
C ASP A 140 1.24 -18.90 14.24
N PRO A 141 1.48 -19.55 15.39
CA PRO A 141 1.58 -18.86 16.67
C PRO A 141 2.74 -17.84 16.76
N SER A 142 3.68 -17.84 15.80
CA SER A 142 4.81 -16.90 15.81
C SER A 142 4.38 -15.46 15.50
N ASN A 143 3.22 -15.27 14.86
CA ASN A 143 2.67 -13.96 14.53
C ASN A 143 1.63 -13.43 15.54
N ASP A 144 1.32 -14.20 16.60
CA ASP A 144 0.32 -13.85 17.62
C ASP A 144 0.62 -12.53 18.34
N ASN A 145 1.91 -12.30 18.66
CA ASN A 145 2.36 -11.23 19.55
C ASN A 145 3.33 -10.29 18.82
N LEU A 146 2.79 -9.48 17.92
CA LEU A 146 3.51 -8.48 17.14
C LEU A 146 2.94 -7.08 17.38
N GLU A 147 3.77 -6.06 17.15
CA GLU A 147 3.37 -4.64 17.18
C GLU A 147 2.56 -4.25 18.43
N GLU A 148 3.04 -4.67 19.61
CA GLU A 148 2.41 -4.42 20.92
C GLU A 148 1.08 -5.16 21.16
N ALA A 149 0.61 -5.96 20.20
CA ALA A 149 -0.52 -6.84 20.40
C ALA A 149 -0.12 -8.05 21.23
N THR A 150 -1.07 -8.55 22.03
CA THR A 150 -0.91 -9.80 22.76
C THR A 150 -2.21 -10.57 22.72
N VAL A 151 -2.12 -11.88 22.45
CA VAL A 151 -3.30 -12.74 22.45
C VAL A 151 -3.79 -13.01 23.87
N ASN A 152 -5.11 -13.03 24.05
CA ASN A 152 -5.75 -13.47 25.28
C ASN A 152 -7.06 -14.18 24.93
N ARG A 153 -6.99 -15.50 24.79
CA ARG A 153 -8.13 -16.34 24.38
C ARG A 153 -9.24 -16.41 25.44
N GLU A 154 -8.93 -16.09 26.70
CA GLU A 154 -9.92 -16.02 27.78
C GLU A 154 -10.77 -14.74 27.72
N ARG A 155 -10.32 -13.71 26.98
CA ARG A 155 -11.02 -12.43 26.85
C ARG A 155 -11.65 -12.31 25.47
N SER A 156 -12.97 -12.30 25.41
CA SER A 156 -13.75 -12.24 24.15
C SER A 156 -13.44 -11.03 23.26
N GLY A 157 -13.02 -9.91 23.85
CA GLY A 157 -12.65 -8.70 23.11
C GLY A 157 -11.18 -8.63 22.68
N SER A 158 -10.37 -9.61 23.05
CA SER A 158 -8.94 -9.65 22.69
C SER A 158 -8.69 -10.48 21.44
N ARG A 159 -7.47 -10.40 20.93
CA ARG A 159 -7.00 -11.27 19.86
C ARG A 159 -6.85 -12.70 20.36
N HIS A 160 -7.22 -13.66 19.52
CA HIS A 160 -7.18 -15.09 19.82
C HIS A 160 -6.15 -15.83 18.93
N GLY A 161 -5.57 -15.14 17.96
CA GLY A 161 -4.41 -15.60 17.19
C GLY A 161 -4.76 -16.37 15.92
N GLY A 162 -6.02 -16.37 15.49
CA GLY A 162 -6.36 -16.94 14.19
C GLY A 162 -5.74 -16.13 13.04
N ASP A 163 -5.29 -16.81 11.99
CA ASP A 163 -4.43 -16.24 10.95
C ASP A 163 -4.68 -16.86 9.56
N ILE A 164 -4.03 -16.32 8.53
CA ILE A 164 -4.18 -16.78 7.14
C ILE A 164 -3.70 -18.22 6.97
N ARG A 165 -2.62 -18.62 7.65
CA ARG A 165 -2.10 -19.99 7.58
C ARG A 165 -3.11 -20.98 8.15
N GLY A 166 -3.77 -20.63 9.25
CA GLY A 166 -4.84 -21.40 9.86
C GLY A 166 -6.03 -21.56 8.92
N ILE A 167 -6.43 -20.49 8.23
CA ILE A 167 -7.50 -20.56 7.20
C ILE A 167 -7.11 -21.55 6.08
N ILE A 168 -5.90 -21.42 5.52
CA ILE A 168 -5.40 -22.32 4.47
C ILE A 168 -5.45 -23.78 4.93
N ASN A 169 -5.04 -24.05 6.17
CA ASN A 169 -5.01 -25.40 6.74
C ASN A 169 -6.40 -26.03 6.90
N GLN A 170 -7.48 -25.23 6.87
CA GLN A 170 -8.87 -25.70 6.99
C GLN A 170 -9.62 -25.72 5.65
N PHE A 171 -8.96 -25.47 4.53
CA PHE A 171 -9.62 -25.49 3.22
C PHE A 171 -10.23 -26.85 2.86
N ASP A 172 -9.61 -27.96 3.27
CA ASP A 172 -10.16 -29.29 3.00
C ASP A 172 -11.45 -29.50 3.82
N TYR A 173 -11.49 -29.04 5.09
CA TYR A 173 -12.72 -29.02 5.90
C TYR A 173 -13.85 -28.20 5.25
N LEU A 174 -13.52 -26.99 4.75
CA LEU A 174 -14.51 -26.13 4.10
C LEU A 174 -15.04 -26.77 2.81
N GLN A 175 -14.17 -27.42 2.04
CA GLN A 175 -14.55 -28.13 0.83
C GLN A 175 -15.45 -29.34 1.13
N ASP A 176 -15.12 -30.13 2.15
CA ASP A 176 -15.93 -31.28 2.60
C ASP A 176 -17.33 -30.85 3.07
N LEU A 177 -17.45 -29.66 3.68
CA LEU A 177 -18.72 -29.06 4.06
C LEU A 177 -19.56 -28.57 2.86
N GLY A 178 -18.97 -28.52 1.66
CA GLY A 178 -19.63 -28.03 0.45
C GLY A 178 -19.58 -26.51 0.28
N ILE A 179 -18.67 -25.82 0.99
CA ILE A 179 -18.47 -24.39 0.83
C ILE A 179 -17.81 -24.10 -0.52
N THR A 180 -18.34 -23.13 -1.26
CA THR A 180 -17.80 -22.71 -2.56
C THR A 180 -17.22 -21.30 -2.51
N THR A 181 -17.47 -20.54 -1.44
CA THR A 181 -16.98 -19.17 -1.29
C THR A 181 -16.64 -18.88 0.16
N VAL A 182 -15.43 -18.40 0.42
CA VAL A 182 -15.04 -17.86 1.73
C VAL A 182 -15.15 -16.35 1.72
N TRP A 183 -15.76 -15.78 2.75
CA TRP A 183 -15.79 -14.34 3.00
C TRP A 183 -15.01 -14.07 4.28
N LEU A 184 -13.96 -13.29 4.20
CA LEU A 184 -13.19 -12.89 5.38
C LEU A 184 -13.65 -11.52 5.85
N ASN A 185 -13.83 -11.34 7.15
CA ASN A 185 -13.76 -9.99 7.73
C ASN A 185 -12.41 -9.33 7.36
N PRO A 186 -12.29 -7.99 7.47
CA PRO A 186 -11.12 -7.28 6.98
C PRO A 186 -9.81 -7.83 7.55
N VAL A 187 -8.85 -8.09 6.66
CA VAL A 187 -7.50 -8.60 6.98
C VAL A 187 -6.45 -7.49 6.97
N GLN A 188 -6.85 -6.27 6.59
CA GLN A 188 -6.00 -5.09 6.52
C GLN A 188 -5.45 -4.73 7.90
N LYS A 189 -4.31 -4.04 7.93
CA LYS A 189 -3.65 -3.66 9.17
C LYS A 189 -4.59 -2.86 10.07
N ASN A 190 -4.64 -3.23 11.33
CA ASN A 190 -5.41 -2.57 12.37
C ASN A 190 -4.54 -2.27 13.61
N GLY A 191 -5.09 -1.54 14.59
CA GLY A 191 -4.40 -1.29 15.87
C GLY A 191 -4.16 -2.56 16.72
N PRO A 192 -3.22 -2.52 17.70
CA PRO A 192 -2.82 -3.66 18.54
C PRO A 192 -3.98 -4.35 19.26
N ASN A 193 -4.97 -3.58 19.70
CA ASN A 193 -6.07 -4.04 20.57
C ASN A 193 -7.35 -4.46 19.83
N THR A 194 -7.24 -4.80 18.55
CA THR A 194 -8.41 -5.11 17.71
C THR A 194 -8.26 -6.48 17.04
N TYR A 195 -9.38 -7.17 16.91
CA TYR A 195 -9.45 -8.50 16.29
C TYR A 195 -10.45 -8.56 15.12
N HIS A 196 -11.33 -7.55 15.01
CA HIS A 196 -12.47 -7.59 14.11
C HIS A 196 -12.18 -7.08 12.69
N GLY A 197 -11.04 -6.43 12.45
CA GLY A 197 -10.63 -5.88 11.16
C GLY A 197 -11.17 -4.48 10.78
N TYR A 198 -12.24 -3.98 11.40
CA TYR A 198 -12.93 -2.76 10.94
C TYR A 198 -12.32 -1.40 11.37
N ALA A 199 -11.20 -1.39 12.09
CA ALA A 199 -10.50 -0.18 12.52
C ALA A 199 -9.15 -0.05 11.78
N ILE A 200 -9.23 -0.02 10.45
CA ILE A 200 -8.09 -0.09 9.53
C ILE A 200 -7.15 1.10 9.74
N THR A 201 -5.86 0.81 9.88
CA THR A 201 -4.77 1.78 10.01
C THR A 201 -3.88 1.85 8.76
N ASP A 202 -3.93 0.83 7.90
CA ASP A 202 -3.30 0.82 6.58
C ASP A 202 -4.16 -0.05 5.63
N PHE A 203 -4.65 0.56 4.55
CA PHE A 203 -5.53 -0.11 3.58
C PHE A 203 -4.79 -1.01 2.58
N TYR A 204 -3.48 -0.85 2.43
CA TYR A 204 -2.66 -1.55 1.44
C TYR A 204 -1.83 -2.69 2.04
N ALA A 205 -1.75 -2.79 3.36
CA ALA A 205 -1.07 -3.86 4.07
C ALA A 205 -2.06 -4.81 4.76
N VAL A 206 -1.82 -6.11 4.60
CA VAL A 206 -2.36 -7.14 5.48
C VAL A 206 -1.79 -6.95 6.89
N ASP A 207 -2.61 -7.21 7.89
CA ASP A 207 -2.20 -7.16 9.28
C ASP A 207 -1.11 -8.21 9.55
N PRO A 208 0.07 -7.82 10.07
CA PRO A 208 1.18 -8.75 10.29
C PRO A 208 0.84 -9.89 11.27
N ARG A 209 -0.20 -9.73 12.09
CA ARG A 209 -0.71 -10.77 13.00
C ARG A 209 -1.69 -11.74 12.34
N TYR A 210 -1.97 -11.57 11.05
CA TYR A 210 -2.65 -12.53 10.20
C TYR A 210 -1.72 -13.14 9.15
N GLY A 211 -0.69 -12.40 8.73
CA GLY A 211 0.29 -12.81 7.74
C GLY A 211 0.77 -11.63 6.90
N THR A 212 1.10 -11.89 5.64
CA THR A 212 1.59 -10.89 4.68
C THR A 212 0.68 -10.74 3.46
N ASN A 213 0.90 -9.69 2.65
CA ASN A 213 0.21 -9.53 1.36
C ASN A 213 0.42 -10.74 0.45
N ASP A 214 1.63 -11.32 0.46
CA ASP A 214 1.96 -12.50 -0.35
C ASP A 214 1.24 -13.75 0.15
N GLU A 215 1.11 -13.93 1.47
CA GLU A 215 0.33 -15.03 2.05
C GLU A 215 -1.17 -14.88 1.79
N TYR A 216 -1.69 -13.64 1.74
CA TYR A 216 -3.07 -13.40 1.34
C TYR A 216 -3.31 -13.77 -0.14
N ILE A 217 -2.35 -13.46 -1.03
CA ILE A 217 -2.37 -13.92 -2.43
C ILE A 217 -2.28 -15.46 -2.49
N GLU A 218 -1.38 -16.09 -1.71
CA GLU A 218 -1.25 -17.55 -1.61
C GLU A 218 -2.57 -18.20 -1.19
N MET A 219 -3.24 -17.64 -0.19
CA MET A 219 -4.54 -18.11 0.29
C MET A 219 -5.59 -18.04 -0.83
N ILE A 220 -5.65 -16.93 -1.55
CA ILE A 220 -6.59 -16.74 -2.67
C ILE A 220 -6.31 -17.75 -3.79
N ASP A 221 -5.05 -17.96 -4.16
CA ASP A 221 -4.67 -18.94 -5.18
C ASP A 221 -5.04 -20.36 -4.75
N LYS A 222 -4.76 -20.74 -3.49
CA LYS A 222 -5.14 -22.06 -2.95
C LYS A 222 -6.65 -22.28 -2.85
N ALA A 223 -7.42 -21.22 -2.62
CA ALA A 223 -8.88 -21.27 -2.67
C ALA A 223 -9.35 -21.51 -4.11
N HIS A 224 -8.82 -20.75 -5.07
CA HIS A 224 -9.16 -20.91 -6.50
C HIS A 224 -8.77 -22.28 -7.06
N ASP A 225 -7.63 -22.84 -6.65
CA ASP A 225 -7.20 -24.20 -7.05
C ASP A 225 -8.19 -25.30 -6.60
N ARG A 226 -9.00 -25.01 -5.58
CA ARG A 226 -10.09 -25.86 -5.07
C ARG A 226 -11.45 -25.53 -5.68
N GLY A 227 -11.51 -24.58 -6.61
CA GLY A 227 -12.76 -24.06 -7.15
C GLY A 227 -13.54 -23.16 -6.19
N MET A 228 -12.92 -22.72 -5.08
CA MET A 228 -13.55 -21.78 -4.15
C MET A 228 -13.27 -20.33 -4.55
N LYS A 229 -14.24 -19.44 -4.29
CA LYS A 229 -14.12 -17.99 -4.46
C LYS A 229 -13.74 -17.33 -3.13
N VAL A 230 -13.18 -16.12 -3.19
CA VAL A 230 -12.86 -15.31 -2.01
C VAL A 230 -13.57 -13.97 -2.11
N VAL A 231 -14.27 -13.59 -1.06
CA VAL A 231 -14.84 -12.25 -0.86
C VAL A 231 -14.00 -11.51 0.17
N MET A 232 -13.53 -10.33 -0.24
CA MET A 232 -12.90 -9.35 0.63
C MET A 232 -13.99 -8.40 1.13
N ASP A 233 -14.06 -8.21 2.45
CA ASP A 233 -14.91 -7.22 3.12
C ASP A 233 -14.38 -5.79 2.92
#